data_AF-A0A9P0QNB2-F1
#
_entry.id   AF-A0A9P0QNB2-F1
#
_cell.length_a   1.000
_cell.length_b   1.000
_cell.length_c   1.000
_cell.angle_alpha   90.00
_cell.angle_beta   90.00
_cell.angle_gamma   90.00
#
_symmetry.space_group_name_H-M   'P 1'
#
loop_
_entity.id
_entity.type
_entity.pdbx_description
1 polymer ?
#
loop_
_entity_poly.entity_id
_entity_poly.type
_entity_poly.pdbx_seq_one_letter_code
_entity_poly.pdbx_strand_id
1 'polypeptide(L)'
;MLIKPWNDQPTPRHTLEEESESTPVIPEIAIDLQSIPDQIEYLLVLPKSIDIIPKAFFGSAEIGSVSVILPDVETPTPTKIDSDSEYDEDEQLYKAIDHRKSKDQSTHIPILQLTSTTLCVVTPNFKNVIINNLVARKLVSEFQGKVSRSWITLSPCSLNNGQTLNKLDVFNNGIRELPESYNFVPYLKPPHFITGIGASFNSVLNITENARFVSLVLNADGQPGYEKLDNDSLVDAAYVLVDFLIKDQSAKEEVLGNISKSVRKFTSYSGGGMYL
;
A
#
# COMPACT_ATOMS: atom_id res chain seq x y z
N MET A 1 35.85 37.39 -50.73
CA MET A 1 35.36 36.34 -49.81
C MET A 1 35.75 36.74 -48.40
N LEU A 2 34.81 37.26 -47.61
CA LEU A 2 35.00 37.49 -46.18
C LEU A 2 34.78 36.15 -45.47
N ILE A 3 35.83 35.63 -44.83
CA ILE A 3 35.72 34.45 -43.96
C ILE A 3 35.11 34.94 -42.64
N LYS A 4 33.91 34.45 -42.30
CA LYS A 4 33.31 34.71 -40.99
C LYS A 4 34.20 34.11 -39.89
N PRO A 5 34.49 34.83 -38.80
CA PRO A 5 35.28 34.30 -37.70
C PRO A 5 34.54 33.15 -37.00
N TRP A 6 35.29 32.10 -36.65
CA TRP A 6 34.82 30.83 -36.07
C TRP A 6 34.33 30.93 -34.61
N ASN A 7 34.05 32.14 -34.11
CA ASN A 7 33.77 32.38 -32.69
C ASN A 7 32.26 32.50 -32.34
N ASP A 8 31.36 32.31 -33.30
CA ASP A 8 29.94 32.11 -32.99
C ASP A 8 29.74 30.67 -32.50
N GLN A 9 30.17 30.39 -31.26
CA GLN A 9 29.65 29.22 -30.56
C GLN A 9 28.13 29.41 -30.43
N PRO A 10 27.31 28.45 -30.87
CA PRO A 10 25.88 28.52 -30.64
C PRO A 10 25.66 28.65 -29.14
N THR A 11 24.85 29.64 -28.74
CA THR A 11 24.36 29.73 -27.37
C THR A 11 23.79 28.37 -26.97
N PRO A 12 24.14 27.83 -25.79
CA PRO A 12 23.59 26.56 -25.33
C PRO A 12 22.07 26.62 -25.42
N ARG A 13 21.45 25.68 -26.14
CA ARG A 13 19.98 25.61 -26.27
C ARG A 13 19.28 25.35 -24.93
N HIS A 14 20.06 24.98 -23.91
CA HIS A 14 19.62 24.78 -22.55
C HIS A 14 20.47 25.69 -21.66
N THR A 15 19.90 26.81 -21.24
CA THR A 15 20.27 27.37 -19.94
C THR A 15 19.87 26.34 -18.90
N LEU A 16 20.81 25.92 -18.05
CA LEU A 16 20.47 25.28 -16.79
C LEU A 16 19.79 26.39 -15.96
N GLU A 17 18.50 26.61 -16.23
CA GLU A 17 17.66 27.33 -15.29
C GLU A 17 17.82 26.59 -13.97
N GLU A 18 18.28 27.30 -12.94
CA GLU A 18 18.23 26.81 -11.57
C GLU A 18 16.77 26.40 -11.37
N GLU A 19 16.51 25.08 -11.32
CA GLU A 19 15.20 24.56 -10.96
C GLU A 19 14.83 25.29 -9.68
N SER A 20 13.82 26.15 -9.77
CA SER A 20 13.28 26.82 -8.61
C SER A 20 13.04 25.71 -7.58
N GLU A 21 13.56 25.89 -6.36
CA GLU A 21 13.37 24.94 -5.26
C GLU A 21 11.87 24.88 -4.93
N SER A 22 11.10 24.18 -5.76
CA SER A 22 9.68 23.99 -5.55
C SER A 22 9.59 23.09 -4.33
N THR A 23 9.06 23.62 -3.23
CA THR A 23 8.84 22.84 -2.01
C THR A 23 8.04 21.60 -2.38
N PRO A 24 8.49 20.39 -1.96
CA PRO A 24 7.82 19.16 -2.35
C PRO A 24 6.38 19.19 -1.84
N VAL A 25 5.42 18.95 -2.74
CA VAL A 25 4.00 18.93 -2.40
C VAL A 25 3.71 17.68 -1.57
N ILE A 26 3.33 17.88 -0.30
CA ILE A 26 3.04 16.80 0.66
C ILE A 26 1.52 16.52 0.67
N PRO A 27 1.09 15.28 0.38
CA PRO A 27 -0.33 14.90 0.44
C PRO A 27 -0.91 15.03 1.87
N GLU A 28 -2.18 15.42 1.96
CA GLU A 28 -2.92 15.41 3.22
C GLU A 28 -3.66 14.06 3.38
N ILE A 29 -3.62 13.50 4.58
CA ILE A 29 -4.31 12.24 4.91
C ILE A 29 -5.41 12.51 5.94
N ALA A 30 -6.66 12.28 5.55
CA ALA A 30 -7.82 12.36 6.42
C ALA A 30 -8.40 10.96 6.69
N ILE A 31 -8.93 10.75 7.89
CA ILE A 31 -9.63 9.51 8.27
C ILE A 31 -11.04 9.89 8.66
N ASP A 32 -12.02 9.27 8.02
CA ASP A 32 -13.43 9.41 8.33
C ASP A 32 -13.98 8.07 8.83
N LEU A 33 -14.68 8.08 9.96
CA LEU A 33 -15.22 6.87 10.59
C LEU A 33 -16.71 7.08 10.84
N GLN A 34 -17.53 6.25 10.22
CA GLN A 34 -18.99 6.26 10.39
C GLN A 34 -19.39 5.64 11.71
N SER A 35 -18.67 4.59 12.12
CA SER A 35 -18.82 3.95 13.43
C SER A 35 -17.50 3.34 13.87
N ILE A 36 -17.18 3.47 15.16
CA ILE A 36 -15.99 2.87 15.74
C ILE A 36 -16.47 1.70 16.60
N PRO A 37 -15.98 0.47 16.38
CA PRO A 37 -16.27 -0.64 17.28
C PRO A 37 -15.79 -0.33 18.69
N ASP A 38 -16.57 -0.73 19.70
CA ASP A 38 -16.23 -0.51 21.12
C ASP A 38 -14.87 -1.12 21.51
N GLN A 39 -14.47 -2.19 20.83
CA GLN A 39 -13.20 -2.86 21.05
C GLN A 39 -12.55 -3.26 19.71
N ILE A 40 -11.33 -2.77 19.49
CA ILE A 40 -10.47 -3.19 18.38
C ILE A 40 -9.39 -4.10 18.97
N GLU A 41 -9.44 -5.39 18.70
CA GLU A 41 -8.38 -6.34 19.07
C GLU A 41 -7.23 -6.25 18.06
N TYR A 42 -7.56 -6.30 16.77
CA TYR A 42 -6.57 -6.34 15.70
C TYR A 42 -6.85 -5.30 14.62
N LEU A 43 -5.77 -4.75 14.05
CA LEU A 43 -5.84 -3.93 12.86
C LEU A 43 -4.90 -4.50 11.80
N LEU A 44 -5.50 -5.05 10.75
CA LEU A 44 -4.83 -5.65 9.61
C LEU A 44 -4.55 -4.59 8.54
N VAL A 45 -3.32 -4.53 8.06
CA VAL A 45 -2.94 -3.67 6.94
C VAL A 45 -2.27 -4.52 5.88
N LEU A 46 -2.72 -4.39 4.64
CA LEU A 46 -2.18 -5.13 3.52
C LEU A 46 -2.25 -4.32 2.22
N PRO A 47 -1.32 -4.53 1.28
CA PRO A 47 -1.39 -3.93 -0.03
C PRO A 47 -2.49 -4.57 -0.88
N LYS A 48 -2.97 -3.84 -1.88
CA LYS A 48 -4.01 -4.27 -2.82
C LYS A 48 -3.68 -5.59 -3.53
N SER A 49 -2.41 -5.95 -3.68
CA SER A 49 -2.00 -7.24 -4.26
C SER A 49 -2.50 -8.45 -3.44
N ILE A 50 -2.72 -8.30 -2.12
CA ILE A 50 -3.20 -9.36 -1.22
C ILE A 50 -4.70 -9.18 -0.86
N ASP A 51 -5.47 -8.45 -1.67
CA ASP A 51 -6.88 -8.11 -1.35
C ASP A 51 -7.85 -9.29 -1.34
N ILE A 52 -7.39 -10.47 -1.76
CA ILE A 52 -8.16 -11.71 -1.76
C ILE A 52 -8.48 -12.20 -0.34
N ILE A 53 -7.60 -11.95 0.62
CA ILE A 53 -7.77 -12.38 2.01
C ILE A 53 -8.98 -11.69 2.65
N PRO A 54 -9.07 -10.35 2.72
CA PRO A 54 -10.21 -9.69 3.36
C PRO A 54 -11.53 -9.99 2.66
N LYS A 55 -11.54 -10.21 1.33
CA LYS A 55 -12.74 -10.58 0.58
C LYS A 55 -13.30 -11.96 0.92
N ALA A 56 -12.50 -12.84 1.54
CA ALA A 56 -12.94 -14.17 1.91
C ALA A 56 -13.68 -14.24 3.26
N PHE A 57 -13.63 -13.16 4.04
CA PHE A 57 -14.38 -13.03 5.30
C PHE A 57 -15.86 -12.72 4.99
N PHE A 58 -16.77 -13.48 5.59
CA PHE A 58 -18.19 -13.20 5.50
C PHE A 58 -18.57 -12.00 6.36
N GLY A 59 -19.39 -11.10 5.82
CA GLY A 59 -19.91 -9.96 6.58
C GLY A 59 -18.92 -8.81 6.72
N SER A 60 -17.89 -8.73 5.87
CA SER A 60 -17.02 -7.56 5.85
C SER A 60 -17.83 -6.30 5.54
N ALA A 61 -17.89 -5.35 6.46
CA ALA A 61 -18.61 -4.09 6.30
C ALA A 61 -17.63 -2.93 6.26
N GLU A 62 -17.87 -1.96 5.38
CA GLU A 62 -17.12 -0.71 5.40
C GLU A 62 -17.64 0.16 6.55
N ILE A 63 -16.74 0.58 7.44
CA ILE A 63 -17.09 1.39 8.63
C ILE A 63 -16.51 2.80 8.57
N GLY A 64 -15.78 3.11 7.51
CA GLY A 64 -15.10 4.38 7.30
C GLY A 64 -14.05 4.28 6.21
N SER A 65 -13.22 5.30 6.09
CA SER A 65 -12.21 5.38 5.04
C SER A 65 -11.03 6.28 5.39
N VAL A 66 -9.95 6.08 4.65
CA VAL A 66 -8.78 6.96 4.61
C VAL A 66 -8.80 7.67 3.26
N SER A 67 -8.81 9.00 3.29
CA SER A 67 -8.73 9.84 2.10
C SER A 67 -7.33 10.40 1.96
N VAL A 68 -6.74 10.22 0.77
CA VAL A 68 -5.47 10.83 0.38
C VAL A 68 -5.78 12.00 -0.54
N ILE A 69 -5.52 13.21 -0.08
CA ILE A 69 -5.80 14.46 -0.80
C ILE A 69 -4.48 15.00 -1.32
N LEU A 70 -4.31 15.03 -2.64
CA LEU A 70 -3.17 15.71 -3.26
C LEU A 70 -3.48 17.21 -3.30
N PRO A 71 -2.58 18.09 -2.83
CA PRO A 71 -2.72 19.52 -3.02
C PRO A 71 -2.68 19.84 -4.51
N ASP A 72 -3.57 20.73 -4.95
CA ASP A 72 -3.50 21.27 -6.30
C ASP A 72 -2.16 21.97 -6.49
N VAL A 73 -1.36 21.46 -7.42
CA VAL A 73 -0.25 22.25 -7.97
C VAL A 73 -0.92 23.32 -8.80
N GLU A 74 -0.93 24.57 -8.31
CA GLU A 74 -1.27 25.71 -9.15
C GLU A 74 -0.32 25.68 -10.34
N THR A 75 -0.79 25.15 -11.48
CA THR A 75 -0.12 25.36 -12.75
C THR A 75 0.02 26.86 -12.90
N PRO A 76 1.23 27.40 -13.13
CA PRO A 76 1.42 28.84 -13.27
C PRO A 76 0.38 29.34 -14.25
N THR A 77 -0.49 30.22 -13.75
CA THR A 77 -1.54 30.86 -14.54
C THR A 77 -0.85 31.40 -15.78
N PRO A 78 -1.26 31.03 -17.01
CA PRO A 78 -0.63 31.57 -18.20
C PRO A 78 -0.76 33.08 -18.10
N THR A 79 0.39 33.73 -17.92
CA THR A 79 0.52 35.18 -17.87
C THR A 79 -0.19 35.69 -19.12
N LYS A 80 -1.24 36.49 -18.91
CA LYS A 80 -2.00 37.26 -19.90
C LYS A 80 -1.78 36.83 -21.35
N ILE A 81 -2.80 36.17 -21.91
CA ILE A 81 -3.06 36.01 -23.34
C ILE A 81 -2.47 37.20 -24.12
N ASP A 82 -1.29 37.02 -24.70
CA ASP A 82 -0.92 37.74 -25.90
C ASP A 82 -1.88 37.21 -26.97
N SER A 83 -2.77 38.09 -27.41
CA SER A 83 -3.90 37.80 -28.29
C SER A 83 -3.52 37.38 -29.71
N ASP A 84 -2.27 36.97 -29.93
CA ASP A 84 -1.69 36.55 -31.22
C ASP A 84 -1.06 35.15 -31.17
N SER A 85 -1.27 34.37 -30.11
CA SER A 85 -0.83 32.97 -30.09
C SER A 85 -1.73 32.10 -30.97
N GLU A 86 -1.11 31.46 -31.96
CA GLU A 86 -1.71 30.52 -32.91
C GLU A 86 -2.45 29.41 -32.14
N TYR A 87 -3.71 29.14 -32.52
CA TYR A 87 -4.53 28.13 -31.84
C TYR A 87 -3.97 26.73 -32.13
N ASP A 88 -3.19 26.20 -31.18
CA ASP A 88 -2.67 24.84 -31.24
C ASP A 88 -3.64 23.87 -30.54
N GLU A 89 -4.33 23.05 -31.35
CA GLU A 89 -5.29 22.05 -30.88
C GLU A 89 -4.64 21.00 -29.96
N ASP A 90 -3.36 20.67 -30.19
CA ASP A 90 -2.66 19.66 -29.41
C ASP A 90 -2.31 20.18 -28.02
N GLU A 91 -1.82 21.43 -27.89
CA GLU A 91 -1.58 22.05 -26.59
C GLU A 91 -2.86 22.18 -25.76
N GLN A 92 -4.00 22.48 -26.39
CA GLN A 92 -5.28 22.57 -25.68
C GLN A 92 -5.77 21.20 -25.23
N LEU A 93 -5.53 20.15 -26.01
CA LEU A 93 -5.82 18.78 -25.61
C LEU A 93 -4.98 18.38 -24.39
N TYR A 94 -3.68 18.70 -24.37
CA TYR A 94 -2.82 18.42 -23.21
C TYR A 94 -3.24 19.20 -21.96
N LYS A 95 -3.55 20.50 -22.09
CA LYS A 95 -4.09 21.33 -21.00
C LYS A 95 -5.42 20.79 -20.47
N ALA A 96 -6.31 20.33 -21.36
CA ALA A 96 -7.58 19.71 -20.97
C ALA A 96 -7.39 18.34 -20.29
N ILE A 97 -6.40 17.55 -20.72
CA ILE A 97 -6.03 16.27 -20.08
C ILE A 97 -5.48 16.52 -18.67
N ASP A 98 -4.62 17.52 -18.49
CA ASP A 98 -4.05 17.85 -17.18
C ASP A 98 -5.10 18.47 -16.23
N HIS A 99 -6.03 19.28 -16.73
CA HIS A 99 -7.20 19.73 -15.98
C HIS A 99 -8.20 18.61 -15.63
N ARG A 100 -8.26 17.52 -16.40
CA ARG A 100 -9.05 16.33 -16.02
C ARG A 100 -8.37 15.51 -14.95
N LYS A 101 -7.04 15.40 -14.98
CA LYS A 101 -6.28 14.70 -13.93
C LYS A 101 -6.37 15.40 -12.57
N SER A 102 -6.62 16.71 -12.51
CA SER A 102 -6.77 17.41 -11.23
C SER A 102 -8.09 17.13 -10.51
N LYS A 103 -9.17 16.78 -11.24
CA LYS A 103 -10.48 16.49 -10.63
C LYS A 103 -10.61 15.12 -9.95
N ASP A 104 -9.71 14.17 -10.23
CA ASP A 104 -9.71 12.81 -9.65
C ASP A 104 -8.68 12.64 -8.50
N GLN A 105 -8.23 13.75 -7.88
CA GLN A 105 -7.04 13.75 -7.01
C GLN A 105 -7.19 13.11 -5.62
N SER A 106 -8.40 12.75 -5.18
CA SER A 106 -8.61 12.08 -3.89
C SER A 106 -8.68 10.56 -4.03
N THR A 107 -7.72 9.85 -3.43
CA THR A 107 -7.78 8.39 -3.35
C THR A 107 -8.50 7.97 -2.08
N HIS A 108 -9.58 7.22 -2.24
CA HIS A 108 -10.37 6.68 -1.14
C HIS A 108 -9.96 5.24 -0.82
N ILE A 109 -9.58 4.98 0.42
CA ILE A 109 -9.17 3.66 0.93
C ILE A 109 -10.19 3.21 1.98
N PRO A 110 -10.99 2.16 1.74
CA PRO A 110 -12.00 1.73 2.71
C PRO A 110 -11.34 1.10 3.95
N ILE A 111 -11.92 1.37 5.12
CA ILE A 111 -11.64 0.68 6.38
C ILE A 111 -12.75 -0.35 6.57
N LEU A 112 -12.38 -1.62 6.46
CA LEU A 112 -13.29 -2.75 6.54
C LEU A 112 -13.28 -3.33 7.96
N GLN A 113 -14.44 -3.68 8.48
CA GLN A 113 -14.58 -4.52 9.66
C GLN A 113 -14.67 -5.97 9.21
N LEU A 114 -13.67 -6.79 9.50
CA LEU A 114 -13.63 -8.22 9.10
C LEU A 114 -14.34 -9.12 10.10
N THR A 115 -14.24 -8.79 11.39
CA THR A 115 -14.92 -9.45 12.50
C THR A 115 -15.42 -8.39 13.47
N SER A 116 -16.15 -8.78 14.52
CA SER A 116 -16.60 -7.82 15.54
C SER A 116 -15.47 -7.02 16.20
N THR A 117 -14.22 -7.54 16.21
CA THR A 117 -13.06 -6.93 16.87
C THR A 117 -11.89 -6.63 15.94
N THR A 118 -12.01 -6.88 14.63
CA THR A 118 -10.89 -6.73 13.67
C THR A 118 -11.21 -5.77 12.56
N LEU A 119 -10.32 -4.80 12.37
CA LEU A 119 -10.34 -3.87 11.24
C LEU A 119 -9.30 -4.25 10.20
N CYS A 120 -9.55 -3.89 8.94
CA CYS A 120 -8.66 -4.11 7.82
C CYS A 120 -8.59 -2.89 6.91
N VAL A 121 -7.38 -2.51 6.52
CA VAL A 121 -7.12 -1.46 5.53
C VAL A 121 -6.36 -2.07 4.36
N VAL A 122 -6.98 -2.01 3.18
CA VAL A 122 -6.39 -2.51 1.93
C VAL A 122 -5.83 -1.33 1.13
N THR A 123 -4.53 -1.13 1.20
CA THR A 123 -3.89 0.06 0.64
C THR A 123 -3.57 -0.12 -0.85
N PRO A 124 -4.00 0.81 -1.73
CA PRO A 124 -3.65 0.74 -3.15
C PRO A 124 -2.16 0.98 -3.38
N ASN A 125 -1.68 0.63 -4.57
CA ASN A 125 -0.34 1.01 -4.98
C ASN A 125 -0.29 2.51 -5.28
N PHE A 126 0.50 3.27 -4.52
CA PHE A 126 0.68 4.69 -4.75
C PHE A 126 1.91 4.95 -5.62
N LYS A 127 1.76 5.80 -6.64
CA LYS A 127 2.90 6.30 -7.42
C LYS A 127 3.87 7.09 -6.54
N ASN A 128 3.32 7.94 -5.65
CA ASN A 128 4.12 8.65 -4.66
C ASN A 128 4.29 7.79 -3.40
N VAL A 129 5.48 7.19 -3.24
CA VAL A 129 5.80 6.27 -2.14
C VAL A 129 5.69 6.94 -0.76
N ILE A 130 5.82 8.27 -0.67
CA ILE A 130 5.67 9.04 0.57
C ILE A 130 4.27 8.85 1.17
N ILE A 131 3.24 8.65 0.32
CA ILE A 131 1.86 8.44 0.78
C ILE A 131 1.78 7.23 1.72
N ASN A 132 2.52 6.14 1.47
CA ASN A 132 2.54 4.99 2.37
C ASN A 132 2.97 5.36 3.80
N ASN A 133 3.99 6.22 3.91
CA ASN A 133 4.49 6.69 5.20
C ASN A 133 3.48 7.61 5.90
N LEU A 134 2.82 8.49 5.15
CA LEU A 134 1.82 9.41 5.70
C LEU A 134 0.57 8.65 6.15
N VAL A 135 0.09 7.69 5.35
CA VAL A 135 -1.03 6.81 5.71
C VAL A 135 -0.71 6.01 6.97
N ALA A 136 0.48 5.39 7.03
CA ALA A 136 0.91 4.63 8.21
C ALA A 136 0.95 5.51 9.47
N ARG A 137 1.58 6.69 9.39
CA ARG A 137 1.63 7.64 10.53
C ARG A 137 0.25 8.07 11.00
N LYS A 138 -0.63 8.42 10.06
CA LYS A 138 -1.99 8.88 10.39
C LYS A 138 -2.81 7.76 11.03
N LEU A 139 -2.79 6.55 10.46
CA LEU A 139 -3.50 5.40 11.03
C LEU A 139 -2.97 5.03 12.42
N VAL A 140 -1.65 4.95 12.60
CA VAL A 140 -1.08 4.66 13.93
C VAL A 140 -1.46 5.74 14.93
N SER A 141 -1.39 7.02 14.57
CA SER A 141 -1.81 8.12 15.44
C SER A 141 -3.28 8.01 15.88
N GLU A 142 -4.19 7.62 14.98
CA GLU A 142 -5.63 7.55 15.29
C GLU A 142 -6.05 6.30 16.08
N PHE A 143 -5.29 5.19 15.95
CA PHE A 143 -5.68 3.87 16.47
C PHE A 143 -4.75 3.27 17.53
N GLN A 144 -3.55 3.80 17.75
CA GLN A 144 -2.56 3.20 18.68
C GLN A 144 -3.12 2.98 20.11
N GLY A 145 -3.97 3.88 20.60
CA GLY A 145 -4.62 3.73 21.92
C GLY A 145 -5.89 2.86 21.91
N LYS A 146 -6.35 2.43 20.74
CA LYS A 146 -7.60 1.68 20.54
C LYS A 146 -7.35 0.20 20.22
N VAL A 147 -6.21 -0.12 19.60
CA VAL A 147 -5.81 -1.49 19.27
C VAL A 147 -5.29 -2.20 20.53
N SER A 148 -6.06 -3.16 21.04
CA SER A 148 -5.77 -3.82 22.32
C SER A 148 -4.81 -5.01 22.21
N ARG A 149 -4.75 -5.72 21.07
CA ARG A 149 -3.84 -6.87 20.88
C ARG A 149 -2.68 -6.57 19.97
N SER A 150 -2.90 -6.39 18.67
CA SER A 150 -1.79 -6.25 17.71
C SER A 150 -2.20 -5.61 16.40
N TRP A 151 -1.29 -4.82 15.84
CA TRP A 151 -1.28 -4.51 14.42
C TRP A 151 -0.77 -5.73 13.65
N ILE A 152 -1.35 -6.01 12.48
CA ILE A 152 -0.90 -7.12 11.63
C ILE A 152 -0.64 -6.56 10.24
N THR A 153 0.55 -6.82 9.69
CA THR A 153 0.89 -6.43 8.32
C THR A 153 1.14 -7.66 7.47
N LEU A 154 0.61 -7.66 6.25
CA LEU A 154 0.97 -8.64 5.21
C LEU A 154 1.78 -7.91 4.13
N SER A 155 2.98 -8.40 3.83
CA SER A 155 3.88 -7.74 2.87
C SER A 155 4.38 -8.74 1.84
N PRO A 156 4.32 -8.44 0.53
CA PRO A 156 4.97 -9.24 -0.49
C PRO A 156 6.50 -9.05 -0.44
N CYS A 157 7.24 -10.12 -0.71
CA CYS A 157 8.69 -10.13 -0.86
C CYS A 157 9.10 -11.31 -1.75
N SER A 158 10.12 -11.15 -2.60
CA SER A 158 10.67 -12.27 -3.36
C SER A 158 11.55 -13.11 -2.43
N LEU A 159 10.94 -14.14 -1.83
CA LEU A 159 11.62 -15.07 -0.95
C LEU A 159 12.34 -16.13 -1.78
N ASN A 160 13.47 -16.60 -1.27
CA ASN A 160 14.23 -17.67 -1.92
C ASN A 160 14.08 -19.01 -1.17
N ASN A 161 14.64 -20.07 -1.74
CA ASN A 161 14.72 -21.40 -1.13
C ASN A 161 13.36 -22.07 -0.85
N GLY A 162 12.33 -21.79 -1.65
CA GLY A 162 11.01 -22.40 -1.51
C GLY A 162 10.28 -22.02 -0.21
N GLN A 163 10.67 -20.89 0.41
CA GLN A 163 9.94 -20.34 1.55
C GLN A 163 8.66 -19.67 1.07
N THR A 164 7.54 -20.06 1.64
CA THR A 164 6.22 -19.49 1.33
C THR A 164 5.90 -18.29 2.22
N LEU A 165 6.25 -18.38 3.50
CA LEU A 165 5.89 -17.38 4.51
C LEU A 165 7.03 -17.19 5.50
N ASN A 166 7.41 -15.93 5.72
CA ASN A 166 8.33 -15.54 6.77
C ASN A 166 7.67 -14.51 7.70
N LYS A 167 8.26 -14.30 8.88
CA LYS A 167 7.87 -13.22 9.81
C LYS A 167 9.00 -12.23 10.01
N LEU A 168 8.64 -10.96 10.15
CA LEU A 168 9.57 -9.91 10.54
C LEU A 168 9.17 -9.43 11.94
N ASP A 169 9.80 -10.00 12.97
CA ASP A 169 9.62 -9.48 14.33
C ASP A 169 10.48 -8.25 14.50
N VAL A 170 9.85 -7.22 15.03
CA VAL A 170 10.52 -6.01 15.47
C VAL A 170 10.12 -5.84 16.93
N PHE A 171 10.95 -6.39 17.80
CA PHE A 171 10.62 -6.55 19.21
C PHE A 171 10.57 -5.19 19.90
N ASN A 172 9.35 -4.73 20.22
CA ASN A 172 9.14 -3.88 21.38
C ASN A 172 8.39 -4.68 22.44
N ASN A 173 8.99 -4.76 23.63
CA ASN A 173 8.69 -5.72 24.68
C ASN A 173 7.21 -5.69 25.11
N GLY A 174 6.44 -6.73 24.80
CA GLY A 174 5.10 -6.87 25.39
C GLY A 174 4.10 -7.77 24.67
N ILE A 175 4.54 -8.73 23.86
CA ILE A 175 3.61 -9.62 23.16
C ILE A 175 3.12 -10.72 24.14
N ARG A 176 1.84 -10.65 24.50
CA ARG A 176 1.09 -11.76 25.12
C ARG A 176 0.82 -12.84 24.08
N GLU A 177 0.71 -14.10 24.54
CA GLU A 177 0.34 -15.33 23.83
C GLU A 177 0.02 -15.17 22.33
N LEU A 178 1.03 -15.41 21.50
CA LEU A 178 0.86 -15.58 20.06
C LEU A 178 0.29 -16.97 19.77
N PRO A 179 -0.53 -17.14 18.71
CA PRO A 179 -0.97 -18.46 18.26
C PRO A 179 0.21 -19.37 17.96
N GLU A 180 0.04 -20.67 18.20
CA GLU A 180 1.09 -21.66 17.96
C GLU A 180 1.56 -21.67 16.50
N SER A 181 0.64 -21.48 15.55
CA SER A 181 0.94 -21.38 14.12
C SER A 181 1.95 -20.28 13.79
N TYR A 182 1.93 -19.15 14.50
CA TYR A 182 2.91 -18.08 14.32
C TYR A 182 4.33 -18.47 14.76
N ASN A 183 4.45 -19.33 15.77
CA ASN A 183 5.75 -19.78 16.27
C ASN A 183 6.48 -20.64 15.24
N PHE A 184 5.74 -21.32 14.35
CA PHE A 184 6.30 -22.11 13.25
C PHE A 184 6.73 -21.28 12.05
N VAL A 185 6.29 -20.02 11.94
CA VAL A 185 6.71 -19.13 10.84
C VAL A 185 8.18 -18.75 11.00
N PRO A 186 9.05 -19.03 10.02
CA PRO A 186 10.46 -18.68 10.09
C PRO A 186 10.69 -17.17 10.00
N TYR A 187 11.76 -16.70 10.63
CA TYR A 187 12.18 -15.29 10.54
C TYR A 187 12.65 -14.91 9.13
N LEU A 188 12.31 -13.71 8.69
CA LEU A 188 12.87 -13.08 7.50
C LEU A 188 14.37 -12.85 7.72
N LYS A 189 15.19 -13.43 6.85
CA LYS A 189 16.65 -13.32 6.93
C LYS A 189 17.19 -12.40 5.83
N PRO A 190 18.26 -11.63 6.09
CA PRO A 190 18.99 -10.94 5.03
C PRO A 190 19.40 -11.90 3.89
N PRO A 191 19.43 -11.46 2.63
CA PRO A 191 19.26 -10.07 2.16
C PRO A 191 17.80 -9.63 1.94
N HIS A 192 16.81 -10.44 2.35
CA HIS A 192 15.40 -10.14 2.10
C HIS A 192 14.90 -8.94 2.90
N PHE A 193 14.04 -8.14 2.27
CA PHE A 193 13.44 -6.96 2.87
C PHE A 193 12.02 -6.73 2.33
N ILE A 194 11.23 -5.98 3.07
CA ILE A 194 9.89 -5.55 2.67
C ILE A 194 9.90 -4.08 2.27
N THR A 195 8.94 -3.67 1.45
CA THR A 195 8.75 -2.28 1.02
C THR A 195 7.27 -1.88 1.07
N GLY A 196 6.95 -0.66 0.63
CA GLY A 196 5.57 -0.19 0.53
C GLY A 196 4.89 -0.04 1.90
N ILE A 197 3.57 -0.20 1.91
CA ILE A 197 2.75 0.05 3.10
C ILE A 197 3.15 -0.80 4.30
N GLY A 198 3.48 -2.08 4.08
CA GLY A 198 3.91 -2.97 5.15
C GLY A 198 5.20 -2.48 5.82
N ALA A 199 6.19 -2.07 5.03
CA ALA A 199 7.43 -1.49 5.55
C ALA A 199 7.21 -0.15 6.27
N SER A 200 6.34 0.70 5.73
CA SER A 200 5.96 1.97 6.36
C SER A 200 5.35 1.75 7.75
N PHE A 201 4.43 0.80 7.89
CA PHE A 201 3.85 0.44 9.19
C PHE A 201 4.88 -0.16 10.14
N ASN A 202 5.70 -1.11 9.69
CA ASN A 202 6.79 -1.67 10.50
C ASN A 202 7.71 -0.55 11.03
N SER A 203 8.07 0.41 10.18
CA SER A 203 8.94 1.53 10.57
C SER A 203 8.31 2.44 11.63
N VAL A 204 7.01 2.77 11.48
CA VAL A 204 6.31 3.65 12.43
C VAL A 204 6.04 2.92 13.74
N LEU A 205 5.58 1.68 13.69
CA LEU A 205 5.25 0.89 14.88
C LEU A 205 6.49 0.51 15.69
N ASN A 206 7.64 0.29 15.06
CA ASN A 206 8.91 0.03 15.75
C ASN A 206 9.30 1.13 16.74
N ILE A 207 9.09 2.39 16.35
CA ILE A 207 9.42 3.56 17.19
C ILE A 207 8.26 3.99 18.09
N THR A 208 7.10 3.35 17.96
CA THR A 208 5.92 3.68 18.77
C THR A 208 5.97 2.89 20.07
N GLU A 209 5.92 3.60 21.21
CA GLU A 209 5.95 2.95 22.51
C GLU A 209 4.74 2.03 22.71
N ASN A 210 5.00 0.84 23.29
CA ASN A 210 4.00 -0.19 23.55
C ASN A 210 3.20 -0.67 22.33
N ALA A 211 3.64 -0.34 21.11
CA ALA A 211 3.06 -0.91 19.90
C ALA A 211 3.38 -2.39 19.81
N ARG A 212 2.32 -3.18 19.65
CA ARG A 212 2.40 -4.61 19.38
C ARG A 212 2.09 -4.80 17.92
N PHE A 213 2.98 -5.46 17.19
CA PHE A 213 2.73 -5.76 15.80
C PHE A 213 3.34 -7.07 15.36
N VAL A 214 2.66 -7.65 14.38
CA VAL A 214 3.02 -8.89 13.70
C VAL A 214 3.20 -8.54 12.24
N SER A 215 4.33 -8.93 11.65
CA SER A 215 4.56 -8.74 10.22
C SER A 215 4.80 -10.08 9.55
N LEU A 216 3.88 -10.45 8.66
CA LEU A 216 3.98 -11.63 7.83
C LEU A 216 4.43 -11.21 6.43
N VAL A 217 5.37 -11.96 5.90
CA VAL A 217 6.06 -11.69 4.64
C VAL A 217 5.80 -12.85 3.70
N LEU A 218 5.03 -12.59 2.65
CA LEU A 218 4.58 -13.59 1.69
C LEU A 218 5.52 -13.63 0.50
N ASN A 219 5.80 -14.84 0.01
CA ASN A 219 6.53 -14.99 -1.24
C ASN A 219 5.75 -14.38 -2.40
N ALA A 220 6.40 -13.51 -3.16
CA ALA A 220 5.83 -12.88 -4.33
C ALA A 220 6.94 -12.41 -5.28
N ASP A 221 6.66 -12.48 -6.58
CA ASP A 221 7.59 -12.02 -7.62
C ASP A 221 7.04 -10.82 -8.39
N GLY A 222 7.93 -9.97 -8.88
CA GLY A 222 7.58 -8.83 -9.71
C GLY A 222 7.87 -7.48 -9.07
N GLN A 223 7.38 -6.42 -9.71
CA GLN A 223 7.62 -5.06 -9.26
C GLN A 223 6.65 -4.67 -8.12
N PRO A 224 7.08 -3.79 -7.19
CA PRO A 224 6.22 -3.30 -6.12
C PRO A 224 4.86 -2.78 -6.60
N GLY A 225 3.78 -3.29 -5.99
CA GLY A 225 2.40 -3.00 -6.33
C GLY A 225 1.82 -3.74 -7.53
N TYR A 226 2.62 -4.57 -8.20
CA TYR A 226 2.22 -5.48 -9.28
C TYR A 226 2.73 -6.90 -9.03
N GLU A 227 2.94 -7.24 -7.76
CA GLU A 227 3.52 -8.51 -7.38
C GLU A 227 2.56 -9.67 -7.70
N LYS A 228 3.13 -10.73 -8.24
CA LYS A 228 2.49 -12.03 -8.40
C LYS A 228 2.78 -12.83 -7.13
N LEU A 229 1.75 -13.01 -6.33
CA LEU A 229 1.84 -13.79 -5.10
C LEU A 229 1.86 -15.28 -5.42
N ASP A 230 2.69 -16.00 -4.67
CA ASP A 230 2.64 -17.45 -4.64
C ASP A 230 1.33 -17.90 -3.94
N ASN A 231 0.69 -18.91 -4.51
CA ASN A 231 -0.58 -19.42 -4.03
C ASN A 231 -0.43 -20.06 -2.65
N ASP A 232 0.66 -20.80 -2.44
CA ASP A 232 0.92 -21.48 -1.17
C ASP A 232 1.22 -20.45 -0.08
N SER A 233 1.96 -19.39 -0.40
CA SER A 233 2.16 -18.24 0.48
C SER A 233 0.87 -17.56 0.94
N LEU A 234 -0.10 -17.41 0.04
CA LEU A 234 -1.41 -16.83 0.39
C LEU A 234 -2.18 -17.74 1.36
N VAL A 235 -2.15 -19.05 1.14
CA VAL A 235 -2.83 -20.04 1.99
C VAL A 235 -2.15 -20.13 3.36
N ASP A 236 -0.83 -20.17 3.40
CA ASP A 236 -0.06 -20.22 4.65
C ASP A 236 -0.25 -18.94 5.48
N ALA A 237 -0.20 -17.77 4.84
CA ALA A 237 -0.48 -16.50 5.51
C ALA A 237 -1.90 -16.45 6.05
N ALA A 238 -2.87 -16.94 5.26
CA ALA A 238 -4.26 -17.01 5.68
C ALA A 238 -4.45 -17.95 6.88
N TYR A 239 -3.80 -19.11 6.89
CA TYR A 239 -3.84 -20.06 7.99
C TYR A 239 -3.37 -19.43 9.31
N VAL A 240 -2.22 -18.75 9.28
CA VAL A 240 -1.71 -18.03 10.45
C VAL A 240 -2.64 -16.88 10.84
N LEU A 241 -3.15 -16.12 9.87
CA LEU A 241 -4.01 -14.98 10.13
C LEU A 241 -5.34 -15.38 10.78
N VAL A 242 -6.03 -16.42 10.28
CA VAL A 242 -7.31 -16.84 10.87
C VAL A 242 -7.14 -17.35 12.30
N ASP A 243 -5.98 -17.89 12.65
CA ASP A 243 -5.66 -18.27 14.02
C ASP A 243 -5.56 -17.09 14.98
N PHE A 244 -5.17 -15.91 14.49
CA PHE A 244 -5.24 -14.67 15.28
C PHE A 244 -6.68 -14.16 15.41
N LEU A 245 -7.40 -14.13 14.29
CA LEU A 245 -8.62 -13.34 14.14
C LEU A 245 -9.90 -14.08 14.54
N ILE A 246 -9.92 -15.41 14.43
CA ILE A 246 -11.12 -16.23 14.60
C ILE A 246 -10.86 -17.26 15.70
N LYS A 247 -11.77 -17.37 16.66
CA LYS A 247 -11.68 -18.38 17.74
C LYS A 247 -12.44 -19.66 17.41
N ASP A 248 -13.54 -19.54 16.67
CA ASP A 248 -14.38 -20.68 16.29
C ASP A 248 -13.75 -21.49 15.15
N GLN A 249 -13.62 -22.80 15.35
CA GLN A 249 -12.95 -23.69 14.39
C GLN A 249 -13.73 -23.80 13.07
N SER A 250 -15.06 -23.83 13.13
CA SER A 250 -15.90 -23.96 11.92
C SER A 250 -15.76 -22.73 11.03
N ALA A 251 -15.78 -21.54 11.63
CA ALA A 251 -15.58 -20.28 10.93
C ALA A 251 -14.17 -20.16 10.33
N LYS A 252 -13.12 -20.67 11.00
CA LYS A 252 -11.77 -20.73 10.44
C LYS A 252 -11.74 -21.56 9.15
N GLU A 253 -12.30 -22.77 9.21
CA GLU A 253 -12.33 -23.69 8.07
C GLU A 253 -13.11 -23.11 6.89
N GLU A 254 -14.19 -22.39 7.16
CA GLU A 254 -15.00 -21.73 6.14
C GLU A 254 -14.21 -20.62 5.42
N VAL A 255 -13.56 -19.73 6.17
CA VAL A 255 -12.73 -18.65 5.61
C VAL A 255 -11.55 -19.21 4.82
N LEU A 256 -10.84 -20.20 5.37
CA LEU A 256 -9.74 -20.87 4.66
C LEU A 256 -10.22 -21.56 3.38
N GLY A 257 -11.37 -22.22 3.43
CA GLY A 257 -12.00 -22.82 2.26
C GLY A 257 -12.31 -21.79 1.16
N ASN A 258 -12.78 -20.60 1.54
CA ASN A 258 -13.03 -19.50 0.60
C ASN A 258 -11.76 -18.91 0.00
N ILE A 259 -10.72 -18.72 0.81
CA ILE A 259 -9.41 -18.25 0.33
C ILE A 259 -8.85 -19.26 -0.67
N SER A 260 -8.80 -20.54 -0.31
CA SER A 260 -8.31 -21.61 -1.19
C SER A 260 -9.06 -21.65 -2.54
N LYS A 261 -10.40 -21.52 -2.52
CA LYS A 261 -11.20 -21.44 -3.75
C LYS A 261 -10.91 -20.19 -4.58
N SER A 262 -10.66 -19.06 -3.94
CA SER A 262 -10.43 -17.78 -4.60
C SER A 262 -9.02 -17.72 -5.21
N VAL A 263 -8.02 -18.26 -4.53
CA VAL A 263 -6.62 -18.27 -4.98
C VAL A 263 -6.48 -19.04 -6.31
N ARG A 264 -7.18 -20.17 -6.44
CA ARG A 264 -7.25 -20.95 -7.70
C ARG A 264 -7.87 -20.19 -8.87
N LYS A 265 -8.75 -19.22 -8.61
CA LYS A 265 -9.37 -18.37 -9.64
C LYS A 265 -8.51 -17.13 -9.97
N PHE A 266 -7.76 -16.64 -8.99
CA PHE A 266 -6.93 -15.44 -9.10
C PHE A 266 -5.67 -15.68 -9.93
N THR A 267 -5.09 -16.89 -9.86
CA THR A 267 -3.95 -17.29 -10.69
C THR A 267 -4.39 -17.94 -12.01
N SER A 268 -5.06 -17.16 -12.85
CA SER A 268 -5.48 -17.56 -14.20
C SER A 268 -4.32 -17.87 -15.18
N TYR A 269 -3.06 -17.77 -14.78
CA TYR A 269 -1.90 -18.15 -15.60
C TYR A 269 -1.71 -19.68 -15.73
N SER A 270 -2.16 -20.47 -14.74
CA SER A 270 -2.33 -21.92 -14.92
C SER A 270 -3.52 -22.23 -15.85
N GLY A 271 -4.54 -21.36 -15.87
CA GLY A 271 -5.67 -21.46 -16.80
C GLY A 271 -5.35 -21.02 -18.24
N GLY A 272 -4.26 -20.29 -18.46
CA GLY A 272 -3.82 -19.83 -19.77
C GLY A 272 -3.01 -20.85 -20.57
N GLY A 273 -2.71 -22.02 -20.00
CA GLY A 273 -1.97 -23.10 -20.67
C GLY A 273 -0.50 -22.76 -21.02
N MET A 274 0.04 -21.64 -20.54
CA MET A 274 1.44 -21.24 -20.79
C MET A 274 2.44 -22.09 -20.02
N TYR A 275 2.04 -22.59 -18.85
CA TYR A 275 2.85 -23.46 -18.00
C TYR A 275 1.98 -24.67 -17.69
N LEU A 276 2.32 -25.80 -18.33
CA LEU A 276 1.72 -27.13 -18.16
C LEU A 276 2.60 -27.99 -17.26
#